data_AF-A0A497RHI6-F1
#
_entry.id   AF-A0A497RHI6-F1
#
_cell.length_a   1.000
_cell.length_b   1.000
_cell.length_c   1.000
_cell.angle_alpha   90.00
_cell.angle_beta   90.00
_cell.angle_gamma   90.00
#
_symmetry.space_group_name_H-M   'P 1'
#
loop_
_entity.id
_entity.type
_entity.pdbx_description
1 polymer ?
#
loop_
_entity_poly.entity_id
_entity_poly.type
_entity_poly.pdbx_seq_one_letter_code
_entity_poly.pdbx_strand_id
1 'polypeptide(L)'
;MWRKIAEKFEKYPSQIVVAKEFLRLGISVKNGKAYCDKIELVPTKIAEALDVDRKVVVSAIQNIESDEELRKVFSSLKPVANITEVARILGFGVLEVYAESHKVGIVAGITSIIAREGIPIR
;
A
#
# COMPACT_ATOMS: atom_id res chain seq x y z
N MET A 1 -0.92 0.63 -12.28
CA MET A 1 -1.50 -0.33 -11.31
C MET A 1 -2.77 0.21 -10.66
N TRP A 2 -2.70 1.30 -9.89
CA TRP A 2 -3.84 1.84 -9.15
C TRP A 2 -5.10 2.06 -10.00
N ARG A 3 -4.96 2.63 -11.21
CA ARG A 3 -6.12 2.85 -12.11
C ARG A 3 -6.94 1.58 -12.37
N LYS A 4 -6.29 0.46 -12.67
CA LYS A 4 -6.96 -0.83 -12.90
C LYS A 4 -7.69 -1.34 -11.65
N ILE A 5 -7.12 -1.12 -10.46
CA ILE A 5 -7.76 -1.50 -9.19
C ILE A 5 -8.96 -0.58 -8.93
N ALA A 6 -8.79 0.73 -9.08
CA ALA A 6 -9.84 1.71 -8.86
C ALA A 6 -11.07 1.49 -9.77
N GLU A 7 -10.85 1.12 -11.05
CA GLU A 7 -11.90 0.76 -12.01
C GLU A 7 -12.82 -0.37 -11.46
N LYS A 8 -12.29 -1.31 -10.67
CA LYS A 8 -13.07 -2.40 -10.04
C LYS A 8 -13.96 -1.93 -8.88
N PHE A 9 -13.70 -0.75 -8.32
CA PHE A 9 -14.46 -0.16 -7.21
C PHE A 9 -15.36 1.00 -7.65
N GLU A 10 -15.50 1.30 -8.95
CA GLU A 10 -16.36 2.38 -9.43
C GLU A 10 -17.82 2.26 -8.95
N LYS A 11 -18.33 1.03 -8.84
CA LYS A 11 -19.68 0.74 -8.31
C LYS A 11 -19.75 0.79 -6.78
N TYR A 12 -18.62 0.88 -6.10
CA TYR A 12 -18.49 0.81 -4.64
C TYR A 12 -17.57 1.91 -4.09
N PRO A 13 -17.90 3.20 -4.30
CA PRO A 13 -17.00 4.32 -3.98
C PRO A 13 -16.61 4.39 -2.50
N SER A 14 -17.46 3.97 -1.57
CA SER A 14 -17.13 3.91 -0.15
C SER A 14 -16.03 2.88 0.18
N GLN A 15 -15.92 1.81 -0.59
CA GLN A 15 -14.94 0.74 -0.37
C GLN A 15 -13.55 1.09 -0.89
N ILE A 16 -13.44 2.08 -1.79
CA ILE A 16 -12.15 2.45 -2.40
C ILE A 16 -11.14 2.94 -1.36
N VAL A 17 -11.62 3.56 -0.28
CA VAL A 17 -10.79 4.02 0.85
C VAL A 17 -10.11 2.83 1.52
N VAL A 18 -10.87 1.75 1.76
CA VAL A 18 -10.35 0.50 2.35
C VAL A 18 -9.31 -0.14 1.43
N ALA A 19 -9.63 -0.29 0.15
CA ALA A 19 -8.73 -0.88 -0.84
C ALA A 19 -7.42 -0.09 -0.98
N LYS A 20 -7.52 1.25 -1.01
CA LYS A 20 -6.36 2.15 -1.06
C LYS A 20 -5.48 2.00 0.17
N GLU A 21 -6.07 1.94 1.35
CA GLU A 21 -5.33 1.79 2.60
C GLU A 21 -4.65 0.42 2.71
N PHE A 22 -5.35 -0.64 2.28
CA PHE A 22 -4.77 -1.98 2.27
C PHE A 22 -3.54 -2.06 1.37
N LEU A 23 -3.57 -1.43 0.19
CA LEU A 23 -2.40 -1.32 -0.68
C LEU A 23 -1.27 -0.50 -0.02
N ARG A 24 -1.61 0.62 0.62
CA ARG A 24 -0.65 1.52 1.26
C ARG A 24 0.10 0.84 2.41
N LEU A 25 -0.63 0.09 3.24
CA LEU A 25 -0.10 -0.58 4.43
C LEU A 25 0.39 -2.01 4.14
N GLY A 26 0.12 -2.55 2.96
CA GLY A 26 0.42 -3.94 2.62
C GLY A 26 -0.46 -4.95 3.39
N ILE A 27 -1.69 -4.57 3.74
CA ILE A 27 -2.66 -5.45 4.38
C ILE A 27 -3.17 -6.44 3.34
N SER A 28 -2.97 -7.74 3.62
CA SER A 28 -3.42 -8.79 2.72
C SER A 28 -4.83 -9.26 3.03
N VAL A 29 -5.54 -9.77 2.02
CA VAL A 29 -6.88 -10.36 2.18
C VAL A 29 -6.85 -11.83 1.80
N LYS A 30 -7.26 -12.70 2.73
CA LYS A 30 -7.29 -14.17 2.58
C LYS A 30 -8.42 -14.75 3.42
N ASN A 31 -9.16 -15.73 2.89
CA ASN A 31 -10.21 -16.46 3.61
C ASN A 31 -11.22 -15.55 4.33
N GLY A 32 -11.68 -14.49 3.67
CA GLY A 32 -12.67 -13.53 4.16
C GLY A 32 -12.14 -12.56 5.21
N LYS A 33 -10.83 -12.48 5.40
CA LYS A 33 -10.18 -11.76 6.50
C LYS A 33 -9.01 -10.91 6.03
N ALA A 34 -8.74 -9.84 6.77
CA ALA A 34 -7.61 -8.94 6.53
C ALA A 34 -6.44 -9.29 7.46
N TYR A 35 -5.21 -9.20 6.96
CA TYR A 35 -4.01 -9.60 7.70
C TYR A 35 -2.86 -8.61 7.54
N CYS A 36 -2.22 -8.30 8.67
CA CYS A 36 -0.86 -7.79 8.70
C CYS A 36 0.08 -8.99 8.88
N ASP A 37 0.59 -9.52 7.77
CA ASP A 37 1.33 -10.79 7.71
C ASP A 37 0.55 -11.95 8.36
N LYS A 38 0.93 -12.38 9.57
CA LYS A 38 0.25 -13.47 10.32
C LYS A 38 -0.81 -12.96 11.30
N ILE A 39 -0.92 -11.65 11.48
CA ILE A 39 -1.83 -11.04 12.45
C ILE A 39 -3.15 -10.71 11.77
N GLU A 40 -4.23 -11.35 12.20
CA GLU A 40 -5.57 -11.04 11.72
C GLU A 40 -6.02 -9.67 12.24
N LEU A 41 -6.52 -8.83 11.34
CA LEU A 41 -7.03 -7.50 11.65
C LEU A 41 -8.55 -7.53 11.73
N VAL A 42 -9.09 -7.05 12.86
CA VAL A 42 -10.53 -7.04 13.11
C VAL A 42 -11.19 -5.92 12.30
N PRO A 43 -12.25 -6.20 11.51
CA PRO A 43 -12.90 -5.20 10.65
C PRO A 43 -13.37 -3.94 11.38
N THR A 44 -13.81 -4.07 12.64
CA THR A 44 -14.22 -2.93 13.46
C THR A 44 -13.05 -1.96 13.71
N LYS A 45 -11.85 -2.47 13.96
CA LYS A 45 -10.66 -1.63 14.19
C LYS A 45 -10.14 -0.98 12.92
N ILE A 46 -10.26 -1.66 11.79
CA ILE A 46 -9.98 -1.07 10.48
C ILE A 46 -10.96 0.07 10.20
N ALA A 47 -12.25 -0.15 10.48
CA ALA A 47 -13.30 0.84 10.25
C ALA A 47 -13.12 2.10 11.11
N GLU A 48 -12.83 1.93 12.40
CA GLU A 48 -12.47 3.02 13.32
C GLU A 48 -11.25 3.82 12.80
N ALA A 49 -10.20 3.12 12.35
CA ALA A 49 -8.98 3.76 11.85
C ALA A 49 -9.18 4.52 10.52
N LEU A 50 -10.17 4.12 9.72
CA LEU A 50 -10.47 4.71 8.42
C LEU A 50 -11.64 5.70 8.44
N ASP A 51 -12.29 5.90 9.59
CA ASP A 51 -13.51 6.69 9.74
C ASP A 51 -14.62 6.27 8.77
N VAL A 52 -14.88 4.96 8.70
CA VAL A 52 -15.94 4.36 7.87
C VAL A 52 -16.81 3.40 8.68
N ASP A 53 -18.01 3.08 8.17
CA ASP A 53 -18.83 2.03 8.77
C ASP A 53 -18.17 0.65 8.61
N ARG A 54 -18.22 -0.19 9.66
CA ARG A 54 -17.72 -1.57 9.65
C ARG A 54 -18.19 -2.37 8.43
N LYS A 55 -19.43 -2.19 7.98
CA LYS A 55 -19.99 -2.87 6.81
C LYS A 55 -19.22 -2.54 5.53
N VAL A 56 -18.70 -1.32 5.40
CA VAL A 56 -17.87 -0.92 4.24
C VAL A 56 -16.62 -1.78 4.18
N VAL A 57 -15.94 -2.00 5.31
CA VAL A 57 -14.75 -2.86 5.39
C VAL A 57 -15.09 -4.30 5.04
N VAL A 58 -16.16 -4.85 5.62
CA VAL A 58 -16.59 -6.24 5.33
C VAL A 58 -16.93 -6.42 3.86
N SER A 59 -17.71 -5.50 3.28
CA SER A 59 -18.07 -5.56 1.86
C SER A 59 -16.86 -5.37 0.95
N ALA A 60 -15.90 -4.51 1.31
CA ALA A 60 -14.65 -4.37 0.58
C ALA A 60 -13.86 -5.67 0.54
N ILE A 61 -13.72 -6.35 1.70
CA ILE A 61 -13.04 -7.65 1.80
C ILE A 61 -13.73 -8.71 0.92
N GLN A 62 -15.06 -8.79 0.99
CA GLN A 62 -15.84 -9.74 0.18
C GLN A 62 -15.71 -9.46 -1.32
N ASN A 63 -15.76 -8.19 -1.73
CA ASN A 63 -15.60 -7.79 -3.12
C ASN A 63 -14.18 -8.07 -3.64
N ILE A 64 -13.16 -7.84 -2.81
CA ILE A 64 -11.76 -8.18 -3.12
C ILE A 64 -11.61 -9.68 -3.35
N GLU A 65 -12.22 -10.53 -2.52
CA GLU A 65 -12.11 -11.98 -2.69
C GLU A 65 -12.93 -12.55 -3.85
N SER A 66 -14.03 -11.89 -4.20
CA SER A 66 -14.95 -12.35 -5.25
C SER A 66 -14.42 -12.05 -6.65
N ASP A 67 -13.58 -11.02 -6.82
CA ASP A 67 -12.90 -10.71 -8.08
C ASP A 67 -11.53 -11.41 -8.14
N GLU A 68 -11.27 -12.18 -9.20
CA GLU A 68 -10.06 -12.99 -9.32
C GLU A 68 -8.77 -12.14 -9.38
N GLU A 69 -8.81 -10.98 -10.03
CA GLU A 69 -7.67 -10.08 -10.19
C GLU A 69 -7.37 -9.38 -8.86
N LEU A 70 -8.42 -8.86 -8.19
CA LEU A 70 -8.27 -8.26 -6.86
C LEU A 70 -7.76 -9.30 -5.87
N ARG A 71 -8.33 -10.51 -5.85
CA ARG A 71 -7.88 -11.58 -4.95
C ARG A 71 -6.40 -11.89 -5.14
N LYS A 72 -5.92 -12.00 -6.38
CA LYS A 72 -4.48 -12.23 -6.68
C LYS A 72 -3.60 -11.09 -6.16
N VAL A 73 -4.02 -9.83 -6.37
CA VAL A 73 -3.29 -8.65 -5.90
C VAL A 73 -3.24 -8.60 -4.37
N PHE A 74 -4.41 -8.59 -3.71
CA PHE A 74 -4.52 -8.37 -2.28
C PHE A 74 -4.03 -9.57 -1.45
N SER A 75 -4.10 -10.81 -1.95
CA SER A 75 -3.51 -11.95 -1.24
C SER A 75 -1.97 -11.95 -1.29
N SER A 76 -1.38 -11.25 -2.26
CA SER A 76 0.07 -11.15 -2.45
C SER A 76 0.72 -9.98 -1.69
N LEU A 77 -0.10 -9.09 -1.11
CA LEU A 77 0.42 -7.97 -0.32
C LEU A 77 1.18 -8.46 0.91
N LYS A 78 2.23 -7.73 1.24
CA LYS A 78 3.01 -7.91 2.46
C LYS A 78 3.19 -6.56 3.12
N PRO A 79 2.99 -6.45 4.45
CA PRO A 79 3.27 -5.22 5.16
C PRO A 79 4.78 -4.95 5.15
N VAL A 80 5.14 -3.68 4.95
CA VAL A 80 6.53 -3.20 5.01
C VAL A 80 6.59 -2.07 6.01
N ALA A 81 7.51 -2.15 6.96
CA ALA A 81 7.71 -1.08 7.93
C ALA A 81 8.27 0.17 7.23
N ASN A 82 7.58 1.31 7.34
CA ASN A 82 8.18 2.59 7.01
C ASN A 82 9.15 2.97 8.15
N ILE A 83 10.44 2.93 7.85
CA ILE A 83 11.52 3.24 8.81
C ILE A 83 12.12 4.64 8.61
N THR A 84 11.49 5.52 7.80
CA THR A 84 12.01 6.86 7.50
C THR A 84 12.31 7.66 8.78
N GLU A 85 11.35 7.76 9.70
CA GLU A 85 11.57 8.50 10.96
C GLU A 85 12.58 7.80 11.88
N VAL A 86 12.55 6.46 11.92
CA VAL A 86 13.51 5.67 12.71
C VAL A 86 14.94 5.90 12.23
N ALA A 87 15.14 5.93 10.90
CA ALA A 87 16.44 6.20 10.30
C ALA A 87 16.97 7.58 10.72
N ARG A 88 16.11 8.62 10.74
CA ARG A 88 16.50 9.96 11.20
C ARG A 88 16.90 10.00 12.68
N ILE A 89 16.17 9.30 13.54
CA ILE A 89 16.49 9.20 14.99
C ILE A 89 17.88 8.58 15.19
N LEU A 90 18.24 7.60 14.36
CA LEU A 90 19.53 6.92 14.42
C LEU A 90 20.65 7.66 13.67
N GLY A 91 20.39 8.85 13.14
CA GLY A 91 21.37 9.66 12.41
C GLY A 91 21.66 9.19 10.99
N PHE A 92 20.81 8.35 10.41
CA PHE A 92 20.92 7.95 9.01
C PHE A 92 20.23 8.96 8.09
N GLY A 93 20.83 9.18 6.91
CA GLY A 93 20.18 9.92 5.83
C GLY A 93 19.04 9.12 5.21
N VAL A 94 17.94 9.80 4.87
CA VAL A 94 16.82 9.20 4.13
C VAL A 94 16.61 10.00 2.86
N LEU A 95 16.52 9.29 1.72
CA LEU A 95 16.19 9.86 0.43
C LEU A 95 14.89 9.22 -0.08
N GLU A 96 13.81 9.99 -0.11
CA GLU A 96 12.57 9.60 -0.78
C GLU A 96 12.53 10.21 -2.17
N VAL A 97 12.28 9.38 -3.19
CA VAL A 97 12.17 9.85 -4.56
C VAL A 97 10.76 9.66 -5.08
N TYR A 98 10.15 10.77 -5.46
CA TYR A 98 8.87 10.81 -6.14
C TYR A 98 9.12 11.01 -7.63
N ALA A 99 8.68 10.05 -8.43
CA ALA A 99 8.82 10.12 -9.87
C ALA A 99 7.55 9.63 -10.57
N GLU A 100 7.27 10.22 -11.72
CA GLU A 100 6.20 9.74 -12.58
C GLU A 100 6.64 8.45 -13.27
N SER A 101 5.98 7.33 -12.96
CA SER A 101 6.43 5.98 -13.31
C SER A 101 6.50 5.64 -14.81
N HIS A 102 6.22 6.59 -15.70
CA HIS A 102 6.19 6.37 -17.15
C HIS A 102 7.44 6.88 -17.88
N LYS A 103 8.37 7.55 -17.19
CA LYS A 103 9.62 8.05 -17.79
C LYS A 103 10.75 7.03 -17.64
N VAL A 104 11.44 6.72 -18.74
CA VAL A 104 12.62 5.86 -18.74
C VAL A 104 13.80 6.61 -18.12
N GLY A 105 14.66 5.91 -17.38
CA GLY A 105 15.91 6.47 -16.85
C GLY A 105 15.80 7.16 -15.48
N ILE A 106 14.65 7.08 -14.79
CA ILE A 106 14.46 7.67 -13.45
C ILE A 106 15.56 7.21 -12.47
N VAL A 107 15.76 5.89 -12.34
CA VAL A 107 16.76 5.33 -11.43
C VAL A 107 18.17 5.81 -11.79
N ALA A 108 18.53 5.75 -13.08
CA ALA A 108 19.84 6.19 -13.57
C ALA A 108 20.09 7.69 -13.32
N GLY A 109 19.07 8.53 -13.53
CA GLY A 109 19.15 9.97 -13.25
C GLY A 109 19.34 10.26 -11.76
N ILE A 110 18.58 9.57 -10.90
CA ILE A 110 18.70 9.68 -9.44
C ILE A 110 20.12 9.29 -9.00
N THR A 111 20.60 8.11 -9.38
CA THR A 111 21.92 7.62 -8.99
C THR A 111 23.04 8.51 -9.52
N SER A 112 22.87 9.10 -10.70
CA SER A 112 23.84 10.05 -11.27
C SER A 112 23.91 11.36 -10.47
N ILE A 113 22.77 11.89 -10.03
CA ILE A 113 22.72 13.08 -9.17
C ILE A 113 23.38 12.77 -7.82
N ILE A 114 22.99 11.68 -7.17
CA ILE A 114 23.56 11.23 -5.89
C ILE A 114 25.09 11.13 -5.97
N ALA A 115 25.59 10.47 -7.00
CA ALA A 115 27.03 10.28 -7.21
C ALA A 115 27.75 11.61 -7.44
N ARG A 116 27.18 12.51 -8.25
CA ARG A 116 27.75 13.84 -8.53
C ARG A 116 27.82 14.71 -7.28
N GLU A 117 26.81 14.65 -6.42
CA GLU A 117 26.78 15.38 -5.15
C GLU A 117 27.61 14.69 -4.04
N GLY A 118 28.26 13.55 -4.33
CA GLY A 118 29.11 12.84 -3.38
C GLY A 118 28.36 12.21 -2.20
N ILE A 119 27.06 11.94 -2.35
CA ILE A 119 26.22 11.37 -1.29
C ILE A 119 26.47 9.85 -1.21
N PRO A 120 26.97 9.32 -0.08
CA PRO A 120 27.24 7.90 0.06
C PRO A 120 25.92 7.13 0.24
N ILE A 121 25.55 6.33 -0.75
CA ILE A 121 24.43 5.37 -0.67
C ILE A 121 24.99 3.97 -0.90
N ARG A 122 24.61 3.03 -0.02
CA ARG A 122 25.04 1.62 -0.07
C ARG A 122 23.85 0.73 -0.39
#